data_AF-A0AA43CFK1-F1
#
_entry.id   AF-A0AA43CFK1-F1
#
_cell.length_a   1.000
_cell.length_b   1.000
_cell.length_c   1.000
_cell.angle_alpha   90.00
_cell.angle_beta   90.00
_cell.angle_gamma   90.00
#
_symmetry.space_group_name_H-M   'P 1'
#
loop_
_entity.id
_entity.type
_entity.pdbx_description
1 polymer ?
#
loop_
_entity_poly.entity_id
_entity_poly.type
_entity_poly.pdbx_seq_one_letter_code
_entity_poly.pdbx_strand_id
1 'polypeptide(L)'
;MPTNDQFVAQLLEKSSPGYAGLSAGLLLQRLPEIEKRYEPDGFSAWKDQLLRWLLDLSGAVAIREPKLFEASMVWSRDAFISRQSPVDDLQAALTALRDILAERLPEDSAELVIPTVDQAITTIAKPAVMQASGTDSEGPGNLALSYLETILEGRPREAIEGVLKQVDDGISIRDAYLTVLIPALRETGRMWHAGELLIAEEHLITTTCRQAMTLLCERGRTSEKNDKAILLGCVAGNVHDIGIFAVADFFEMAGWRVINLGPDVPAVEIARSVQLFDIDVVLLSAALDAHLRPMQSTISEIRRFNERNVKILVGGAPFDRIAELWRSVGADGYSASVDDAVPLASKLLQT
;
A
#
# COMPACT_ATOMS: atom_id res chain seq x y z
N MET A 1 2.42 28.17 -4.96
CA MET A 1 3.15 27.61 -6.12
C MET A 1 3.75 26.28 -5.67
N PRO A 2 3.82 25.26 -6.53
CA PRO A 2 4.47 23.99 -6.17
C PRO A 2 5.92 24.25 -5.75
N THR A 3 6.42 23.48 -4.78
CA THR A 3 7.87 23.47 -4.50
C THR A 3 8.63 22.90 -5.71
N ASN A 4 9.95 23.13 -5.79
CA ASN A 4 10.76 22.58 -6.88
C ASN A 4 10.59 21.04 -6.96
N ASP A 5 10.58 20.34 -5.82
CA ASP A 5 10.44 18.88 -5.79
C ASP A 5 9.04 18.43 -6.24
N GLN A 6 7.99 19.17 -5.91
CA GLN A 6 6.64 18.88 -6.39
C GLN A 6 6.51 19.08 -7.90
N PHE A 7 7.25 20.04 -8.47
CA PHE A 7 7.33 20.22 -9.91
C PHE A 7 8.08 19.05 -10.56
N VAL A 8 9.24 18.65 -10.02
CA VAL A 8 10.03 17.53 -10.54
C VAL A 8 9.27 16.21 -10.43
N ALA A 9 8.60 15.93 -9.33
CA ALA A 9 7.75 14.75 -9.17
C ALA A 9 6.62 14.73 -10.22
N GLN A 10 5.95 15.86 -10.47
CA GLN A 10 4.93 15.95 -11.51
C GLN A 10 5.48 15.74 -12.92
N LEU A 11 6.69 16.23 -13.19
CA LEU A 11 7.38 16.00 -14.45
C LEU A 11 7.66 14.50 -14.62
N LEU A 12 8.23 13.84 -13.61
CA LEU A 12 8.49 12.41 -13.60
C LEU A 12 7.20 11.61 -13.83
N GLU A 13 6.14 11.91 -13.07
CA GLU A 13 4.85 11.22 -13.15
C GLU A 13 4.26 11.31 -14.57
N LYS A 14 4.15 12.52 -15.13
CA LYS A 14 3.53 12.75 -16.45
C LYS A 14 4.36 12.19 -17.61
N SER A 15 5.68 12.25 -17.50
CA SER A 15 6.60 11.76 -18.53
C SER A 15 6.98 10.29 -18.35
N SER A 16 6.50 9.64 -17.29
CA SER A 16 6.86 8.26 -16.94
C SER A 16 6.67 7.24 -18.06
N PRO A 17 5.59 7.25 -18.89
CA PRO A 17 5.45 6.27 -19.98
C PRO A 17 6.52 6.44 -21.07
N GLY A 18 6.97 7.68 -21.30
CA GLY A 18 8.01 8.00 -22.27
C GLY A 18 9.38 7.56 -21.78
N TYR A 19 9.74 7.91 -20.54
CA TYR A 19 11.00 7.47 -19.93
C TYR A 19 11.07 5.95 -19.80
N ALA A 20 9.99 5.30 -19.37
CA ALA A 20 9.92 3.85 -19.30
C ALA A 20 10.19 3.17 -20.65
N GLY A 21 9.60 3.67 -21.74
CA GLY A 21 9.82 3.13 -23.08
C GLY A 21 11.26 3.32 -23.58
N LEU A 22 11.85 4.51 -23.35
CA LEU A 22 13.24 4.77 -23.70
C LEU A 22 14.21 3.90 -22.91
N SER A 23 13.98 3.74 -21.61
CA SER A 23 14.79 2.92 -20.72
C SER A 23 14.69 1.43 -21.05
N ALA A 24 13.49 0.92 -21.37
CA ALA A 24 13.32 -0.46 -21.83
C ALA A 24 14.04 -0.69 -23.18
N GLY A 25 13.96 0.27 -24.09
CA GLY A 25 14.68 0.21 -25.36
C GLY A 25 16.20 0.19 -25.17
N LEU A 26 16.73 1.05 -24.29
CA LEU A 26 18.15 1.09 -23.94
C LEU A 26 18.61 -0.20 -23.26
N LEU A 27 17.79 -0.78 -22.38
CA LEU A 27 18.05 -2.07 -21.73
C LEU A 27 18.24 -3.17 -22.78
N LEU A 28 17.27 -3.35 -23.68
CA LEU A 28 17.33 -4.39 -24.70
C LEU A 28 18.41 -4.12 -25.76
N GLN A 29 18.75 -2.87 -26.02
CA GLN A 29 19.90 -2.53 -26.86
C GLN A 29 21.22 -3.00 -26.23
N ARG A 30 21.36 -2.87 -24.91
CA ARG A 30 22.56 -3.28 -24.16
C ARG A 30 22.62 -4.79 -23.94
N LEU A 31 21.47 -5.41 -23.67
CA LEU A 31 21.31 -6.81 -23.30
C LEU A 31 20.15 -7.45 -24.09
N PRO A 32 20.34 -7.75 -25.39
CA PRO A 32 19.28 -8.29 -26.24
C PRO A 32 18.71 -9.63 -25.77
N GLU A 33 19.49 -10.41 -25.02
CA GLU A 33 19.06 -11.69 -24.45
C GLU A 33 17.95 -11.56 -23.41
N ILE A 34 17.79 -10.39 -22.79
CA ILE A 34 16.69 -10.12 -21.84
C ILE A 34 15.34 -10.23 -22.55
N GLU A 35 15.24 -9.84 -23.82
CA GLU A 35 13.97 -9.89 -24.56
C GLU A 35 13.37 -11.30 -24.58
N LYS A 36 14.22 -12.32 -24.77
CA LYS A 36 13.81 -13.74 -24.79
C LYS A 36 13.55 -14.32 -23.40
N ARG A 37 14.16 -13.74 -22.35
CA ARG A 37 13.99 -14.22 -20.96
C ARG A 37 12.61 -13.87 -20.41
N TYR A 38 12.00 -12.79 -20.91
CA TYR A 38 10.73 -12.25 -20.44
C TYR A 38 9.64 -12.33 -21.52
N GLU A 39 9.43 -13.52 -22.08
CA GLU A 39 8.37 -13.79 -23.05
C GLU A 39 6.95 -13.63 -22.45
N PRO A 40 5.93 -13.31 -23.28
CA PRO A 40 5.95 -13.24 -24.75
C PRO A 40 6.45 -11.89 -25.31
N ASP A 41 6.58 -10.85 -24.50
CA ASP A 41 7.01 -9.52 -24.91
C ASP A 41 7.88 -8.88 -23.82
N GLY A 42 9.20 -9.10 -23.91
CA GLY A 42 10.16 -8.61 -22.93
C GLY A 42 10.24 -7.09 -22.90
N PHE A 43 10.04 -6.41 -24.03
CA PHE A 43 10.02 -4.96 -24.07
C PHE A 43 8.85 -4.40 -23.26
N SER A 44 7.64 -4.90 -23.50
CA SER A 44 6.45 -4.46 -22.76
C SER A 44 6.55 -4.80 -21.28
N ALA A 45 7.04 -6.00 -20.94
CA ALA A 45 7.25 -6.41 -19.54
C ALA A 45 8.19 -5.45 -18.78
N TRP A 46 9.33 -5.11 -19.38
CA TRP A 46 10.27 -4.17 -18.77
C TRP A 46 9.78 -2.74 -18.77
N LYS A 47 9.10 -2.29 -19.83
CA LYS A 47 8.47 -0.97 -19.87
C LYS A 47 7.46 -0.81 -18.74
N ASP A 48 6.62 -1.81 -18.49
CA ASP A 48 5.63 -1.76 -17.42
C ASP A 48 6.29 -1.74 -16.03
N GLN A 49 7.38 -2.48 -15.85
CA GLN A 49 8.16 -2.47 -14.61
C GLN A 49 8.82 -1.10 -14.37
N LEU A 50 9.47 -0.54 -15.39
CA LEU A 50 10.12 0.76 -15.33
C LEU A 50 9.11 1.90 -15.11
N LEU A 51 7.92 1.78 -15.70
CA LEU A 51 6.82 2.71 -15.45
C LEU A 51 6.45 2.74 -13.97
N ARG A 52 6.27 1.57 -13.33
CA ARG A 52 5.99 1.49 -11.89
C ARG A 52 7.09 2.13 -11.05
N TRP A 53 8.36 1.84 -11.35
CA TRP A 53 9.48 2.43 -10.64
C TRP A 53 9.56 3.95 -10.79
N LEU A 54 9.23 4.49 -11.96
CA LEU A 54 9.17 5.94 -12.16
C LEU A 54 8.06 6.60 -11.31
N LEU A 55 6.93 5.91 -11.10
CA LEU A 55 5.87 6.40 -10.22
C LEU A 55 6.30 6.34 -8.74
N ASP A 56 6.97 5.27 -8.31
CA ASP A 56 7.53 5.18 -6.95
C ASP A 56 8.60 6.26 -6.71
N LEU A 57 9.48 6.48 -7.69
CA LEU A 57 10.50 7.52 -7.66
C LEU A 57 9.88 8.91 -7.59
N SER A 58 8.82 9.16 -8.36
CA SER A 58 8.04 10.40 -8.28
C SER A 58 7.47 10.61 -6.87
N GLY A 59 6.90 9.57 -6.27
CA GLY A 59 6.41 9.61 -4.88
C GLY A 59 7.50 9.98 -3.88
N ALA A 60 8.68 9.33 -3.97
CA ALA A 60 9.84 9.61 -3.12
C ALA A 60 10.35 11.06 -3.26
N VAL A 61 10.43 11.57 -4.50
CA VAL A 61 10.86 12.95 -4.78
C VAL A 61 9.85 13.97 -4.26
N ALA A 62 8.55 13.71 -4.42
CA ALA A 62 7.48 14.63 -4.03
C ALA A 62 7.54 15.02 -2.54
N ILE A 63 8.02 14.10 -1.70
CA ILE A 63 8.10 14.27 -0.26
C ILE A 63 9.53 14.39 0.29
N ARG A 64 10.55 14.38 -0.60
CA ARG A 64 11.99 14.42 -0.27
C ARG A 64 12.47 13.27 0.62
N GLU A 65 11.98 12.07 0.36
CA GLU A 65 12.36 10.89 1.12
C GLU A 65 12.91 9.79 0.20
N PRO A 66 14.22 9.82 -0.10
CA PRO A 66 14.84 8.88 -1.05
C PRO A 66 14.75 7.42 -0.57
N LYS A 67 14.64 7.18 0.74
CA LYS A 67 14.53 5.83 1.30
C LYS A 67 13.26 5.10 0.86
N LEU A 68 12.21 5.81 0.44
CA LEU A 68 11.03 5.17 -0.14
C LEU A 68 11.38 4.41 -1.41
N PHE A 69 12.08 5.08 -2.33
CA PHE A 69 12.49 4.45 -3.58
C PHE A 69 13.48 3.32 -3.33
N GLU A 70 14.43 3.50 -2.41
CA GLU A 70 15.33 2.42 -1.99
C GLU A 70 14.57 1.20 -1.46
N ALA A 71 13.59 1.42 -0.57
CA ALA A 71 12.78 0.33 -0.02
C ALA A 71 11.97 -0.38 -1.11
N SER A 72 11.45 0.35 -2.10
CA SER A 72 10.71 -0.23 -3.23
C SER A 72 11.62 -0.97 -4.23
N MET A 73 12.89 -0.58 -4.35
CA MET A 73 13.88 -1.33 -5.11
C MET A 73 14.36 -2.59 -4.37
N VAL A 74 14.53 -2.53 -3.05
CA VAL A 74 14.79 -3.71 -2.21
C VAL A 74 13.66 -4.72 -2.34
N TRP A 75 12.41 -4.25 -2.25
CA TRP A 75 11.23 -5.06 -2.49
C TRP A 75 11.28 -5.70 -3.89
N SER A 76 11.54 -4.91 -4.94
CA SER A 76 11.67 -5.44 -6.32
C SER A 76 12.75 -6.50 -6.46
N ARG A 77 13.91 -6.34 -5.79
CA ARG A 77 14.99 -7.33 -5.76
C ARG A 77 14.55 -8.64 -5.12
N ASP A 78 13.88 -8.56 -3.98
CA ASP A 78 13.45 -9.75 -3.24
C ASP A 78 12.39 -10.53 -4.05
N ALA A 79 11.46 -9.83 -4.74
CA ALA A 79 10.56 -10.45 -5.71
C ALA A 79 11.31 -11.16 -6.85
N PHE A 80 12.36 -10.56 -7.41
CA PHE A 80 13.16 -11.18 -8.47
C PHE A 80 13.82 -12.46 -7.98
N ILE A 81 14.43 -12.44 -6.78
CA ILE A 81 15.07 -13.60 -6.18
C ILE A 81 14.07 -14.74 -6.00
N SER A 82 12.91 -14.47 -5.39
CA SER A 82 11.91 -15.51 -5.13
C SER A 82 11.33 -16.10 -6.42
N ARG A 83 11.23 -15.29 -7.49
CA ARG A 83 10.80 -15.72 -8.84
C ARG A 83 11.93 -16.33 -9.68
N GLN A 84 13.10 -16.59 -9.11
CA GLN A 84 14.29 -17.10 -9.79
C GLN A 84 14.70 -16.24 -11.00
N SER A 85 14.35 -14.95 -10.97
CA SER A 85 14.69 -13.97 -12.00
C SER A 85 16.06 -13.35 -11.68
N PRO A 86 16.95 -13.17 -12.68
CA PRO A 86 18.29 -12.66 -12.40
C PRO A 86 18.29 -11.22 -11.89
N VAL A 87 18.90 -11.00 -10.72
CA VAL A 87 19.05 -9.66 -10.11
C VAL A 87 19.93 -8.75 -10.97
N ASP A 88 20.82 -9.31 -11.79
CA ASP A 88 21.63 -8.54 -12.73
C ASP A 88 20.76 -7.82 -13.79
N ASP A 89 19.63 -8.42 -14.19
CA ASP A 89 18.69 -7.78 -15.11
C ASP A 89 18.01 -6.57 -14.46
N LEU A 90 17.65 -6.71 -13.17
CA LEU A 90 17.10 -5.62 -12.36
C LEU A 90 18.09 -4.45 -12.27
N GLN A 91 19.37 -4.75 -11.99
CA GLN A 91 20.43 -3.73 -11.94
C GLN A 91 20.67 -3.07 -13.30
N ALA A 92 20.69 -3.85 -14.38
CA ALA A 92 20.84 -3.33 -15.74
C ALA A 92 19.68 -2.42 -16.13
N ALA A 93 18.44 -2.80 -15.80
CA ALA A 93 17.26 -2.00 -16.06
C ALA A 93 17.27 -0.69 -15.27
N LEU A 94 17.65 -0.72 -13.99
CA LEU A 94 17.75 0.48 -13.16
C LEU A 94 18.89 1.40 -13.63
N THR A 95 19.99 0.84 -14.12
CA THR A 95 21.09 1.60 -14.76
C THR A 95 20.64 2.25 -16.07
N ALA A 96 19.88 1.53 -16.91
CA ALA A 96 19.30 2.12 -18.13
C ALA A 96 18.30 3.23 -17.80
N LEU A 97 17.51 3.07 -16.73
CA LEU A 97 16.63 4.14 -16.23
C LEU A 97 17.42 5.38 -15.81
N ARG A 98 18.45 5.17 -14.99
CA ARG A 98 19.34 6.22 -14.50
C ARG A 98 19.95 7.02 -15.65
N ASP A 99 20.46 6.36 -16.68
CA ASP A 99 21.09 7.01 -17.82
C ASP A 99 20.11 7.83 -18.65
N ILE A 100 18.90 7.29 -18.91
CA ILE A 100 17.86 8.03 -19.61
C ILE A 100 17.42 9.25 -18.82
N LEU A 101 17.26 9.13 -17.50
CA LEU A 101 16.90 10.27 -16.66
C LEU A 101 18.01 11.34 -16.65
N ALA A 102 19.28 10.93 -16.57
CA ALA A 102 20.41 11.87 -16.59
C ALA A 102 20.54 12.61 -17.94
N GLU A 103 20.21 11.94 -19.05
CA GLU A 103 20.25 12.54 -20.39
C GLU A 103 19.04 13.46 -20.67
N ARG A 104 17.85 13.12 -20.14
CA ARG A 104 16.58 13.72 -20.59
C ARG A 104 15.95 14.69 -19.60
N LEU A 105 16.33 14.66 -18.32
CA LEU A 105 15.85 15.63 -17.35
C LEU A 105 16.62 16.96 -17.48
N PRO A 106 15.99 18.11 -17.19
CA PRO A 106 16.70 19.35 -16.95
C PRO A 106 17.74 19.19 -15.84
N GLU A 107 18.84 19.93 -15.90
CA GLU A 107 19.98 19.82 -14.96
C GLU A 107 19.53 19.87 -13.49
N ASP A 108 18.78 20.92 -13.10
CA ASP A 108 18.24 21.07 -11.74
C ASP A 108 17.33 19.89 -11.30
N SER A 109 16.63 19.26 -12.25
CA SER A 109 15.78 18.11 -11.96
C SER A 109 16.62 16.83 -11.81
N ALA A 110 17.64 16.66 -12.64
CA ALA A 110 18.55 15.53 -12.57
C ALA A 110 19.35 15.53 -11.25
N GLU A 111 19.79 16.70 -10.77
CA GLU A 111 20.48 16.84 -9.47
C GLU A 111 19.65 16.33 -8.29
N LEU A 112 18.31 16.45 -8.36
CA LEU A 112 17.41 15.94 -7.31
C LEU A 112 17.11 14.45 -7.45
N VAL A 113 17.07 13.92 -8.67
CA VAL A 113 16.55 12.58 -8.96
C VAL A 113 17.66 11.54 -8.99
N ILE A 114 18.77 11.83 -9.68
CA ILE A 114 19.84 10.86 -9.95
C ILE A 114 20.50 10.31 -8.68
N PRO A 115 20.79 11.11 -7.63
CA PRO A 115 21.35 10.58 -6.39
C PRO A 115 20.46 9.50 -5.74
N THR A 116 19.13 9.66 -5.82
CA THR A 116 18.17 8.68 -5.29
C THR A 116 18.25 7.36 -6.06
N VAL A 117 18.39 7.42 -7.39
CA VAL A 117 18.52 6.23 -8.25
C VAL A 117 19.88 5.55 -8.04
N ASP A 118 20.97 6.32 -7.99
CA ASP A 118 22.33 5.80 -7.76
C ASP A 118 22.44 5.10 -6.39
N GLN A 119 21.81 5.66 -5.36
CA GLN A 119 21.73 5.04 -4.04
C GLN A 119 20.92 3.74 -4.08
N ALA A 120 19.80 3.71 -4.80
CA ALA A 120 18.98 2.50 -4.93
C ALA A 120 19.72 1.37 -5.68
N ILE A 121 20.47 1.68 -6.75
CA ILE A 121 21.36 0.73 -7.46
C ILE A 121 22.38 0.13 -6.48
N THR A 122 23.00 0.98 -5.66
CA THR A 122 23.98 0.55 -4.65
C THR A 122 23.34 -0.35 -3.58
N THR A 123 22.10 -0.06 -3.18
CA THR A 123 21.37 -0.84 -2.17
C THR A 123 20.97 -2.23 -2.68
N ILE A 124 20.45 -2.36 -3.91
CA ILE A 124 20.04 -3.66 -4.47
C ILE A 124 21.22 -4.58 -4.81
N ALA A 125 22.43 -4.04 -4.95
CA ALA A 125 23.64 -4.83 -5.14
C ALA A 125 24.09 -5.59 -3.87
N LYS A 126 23.56 -5.20 -2.70
CA LYS A 126 23.84 -5.91 -1.43
C LYS A 126 23.02 -7.21 -1.35
N PRO A 127 23.53 -8.26 -0.68
CA PRO A 127 22.79 -9.50 -0.47
C PRO A 127 21.42 -9.27 0.19
N ALA A 128 20.42 -10.03 -0.24
CA ALA A 128 19.08 -9.95 0.34
C ALA A 128 19.05 -10.54 1.76
N VAL A 129 18.22 -9.94 2.62
CA VAL A 129 17.84 -10.49 3.92
C VAL A 129 16.41 -10.97 3.77
N MET A 130 16.23 -12.30 3.80
CA MET A 130 14.92 -12.91 3.58
C MET A 130 13.96 -12.53 4.72
N GLN A 131 12.77 -12.02 4.39
CA GLN A 131 11.72 -11.82 5.39
C GLN A 131 11.19 -13.18 5.83
N ALA A 132 11.21 -13.43 7.14
CA ALA A 132 10.60 -14.61 7.73
C ALA A 132 9.08 -14.57 7.55
N SER A 133 8.44 -15.74 7.43
CA SER A 133 6.99 -15.80 7.41
C SER A 133 6.45 -15.38 8.79
N GLY A 134 5.39 -14.57 8.79
CA GLY A 134 4.71 -14.16 10.01
C GLY A 134 3.87 -15.28 10.63
N THR A 135 3.74 -16.42 9.94
CA THR A 135 2.92 -17.57 10.36
C THR A 135 3.73 -18.73 10.95
N ASP A 136 5.05 -18.62 11.07
CA ASP A 136 5.96 -19.70 11.49
C ASP A 136 5.95 -20.02 13.01
N SER A 137 5.13 -19.37 13.83
CA SER A 137 5.15 -19.56 15.29
C SER A 137 4.07 -20.55 15.79
N GLU A 138 4.47 -21.54 16.59
CA GLU A 138 3.56 -22.32 17.45
C GLU A 138 2.69 -21.36 18.28
N GLY A 139 1.37 -21.40 18.08
CA GLY A 139 0.41 -20.46 18.67
C GLY A 139 -0.69 -20.01 17.69
N PRO A 140 -1.32 -18.83 17.91
CA PRO A 140 -2.39 -18.30 17.05
C PRO A 140 -2.05 -18.19 15.55
N GLY A 141 -0.76 -18.19 15.18
CA GLY A 141 -0.30 -18.24 13.78
C GLY A 141 -0.76 -19.47 13.00
N ASN A 142 -1.10 -20.57 13.69
CA ASN A 142 -1.65 -21.79 13.07
C ASN A 142 -3.06 -21.58 12.50
N LEU A 143 -3.85 -20.64 13.04
CA LEU A 143 -5.22 -20.42 12.57
C LEU A 143 -5.25 -19.71 11.22
N ALA A 144 -4.39 -18.70 11.04
CA ALA A 144 -4.27 -18.01 9.76
C ALA A 144 -3.76 -18.94 8.65
N LEU A 145 -2.78 -19.79 8.95
CA LEU A 145 -2.26 -20.77 8.00
C LEU A 145 -3.32 -21.80 7.63
N SER A 146 -3.99 -22.41 8.61
CA SER A 146 -5.07 -23.37 8.35
C SER A 146 -6.22 -22.75 7.55
N TYR A 147 -6.54 -21.48 7.82
CA TYR A 147 -7.53 -20.72 7.05
C TYR A 147 -7.08 -20.55 5.58
N LEU A 148 -5.83 -20.15 5.34
CA LEU A 148 -5.27 -20.02 3.99
C LEU A 148 -5.23 -21.36 3.24
N GLU A 149 -4.73 -22.43 3.88
CA GLU A 149 -4.68 -23.77 3.29
C GLU A 149 -6.07 -24.24 2.85
N THR A 150 -7.07 -24.07 3.71
CA THR A 150 -8.46 -24.44 3.40
C THR A 150 -8.99 -23.67 2.17
N ILE A 151 -8.64 -22.39 2.02
CA ILE A 151 -9.02 -21.60 0.85
C ILE A 151 -8.31 -22.12 -0.41
N LEU A 152 -7.01 -22.34 -0.33
CA LEU A 152 -6.16 -22.77 -1.45
C LEU A 152 -6.50 -24.19 -1.94
N GLU A 153 -7.02 -25.05 -1.06
CA GLU A 153 -7.61 -26.35 -1.42
C GLU A 153 -8.99 -26.24 -2.11
N GLY A 154 -9.48 -25.03 -2.36
CA GLY A 154 -10.76 -24.78 -3.03
C GLY A 154 -11.97 -24.87 -2.11
N ARG A 155 -11.79 -24.71 -0.79
CA ARG A 155 -12.84 -24.82 0.23
C ARG A 155 -13.12 -23.48 0.94
N PRO A 156 -13.35 -22.34 0.23
CA PRO A 156 -13.47 -21.02 0.85
C PRO A 156 -14.67 -20.90 1.80
N ARG A 157 -15.77 -21.62 1.53
CA ARG A 157 -16.92 -21.66 2.45
C ARG A 157 -16.57 -22.31 3.78
N GLU A 158 -15.84 -23.42 3.75
CA GLU A 158 -15.40 -24.11 4.97
C GLU A 158 -14.44 -23.24 5.78
N ALA A 159 -13.57 -22.48 5.11
CA ALA A 159 -12.70 -21.51 5.78
C ALA A 159 -13.50 -20.44 6.53
N ILE A 160 -14.52 -19.85 5.89
CA ILE A 160 -15.42 -18.87 6.53
C ILE A 160 -16.17 -19.50 7.70
N GLU A 161 -16.78 -20.67 7.49
CA GLU A 161 -17.50 -21.40 8.54
C GLU A 161 -16.62 -21.72 9.75
N GLY A 162 -15.35 -22.07 9.51
CA GLY A 162 -14.36 -22.31 10.56
C GLY A 162 -14.12 -21.08 11.44
N VAL A 163 -13.93 -19.90 10.84
CA VAL A 163 -13.75 -18.64 11.58
C VAL A 163 -15.01 -18.26 12.35
N LEU A 164 -16.18 -18.40 11.74
CA LEU A 164 -17.45 -18.12 12.40
C LEU A 164 -17.70 -19.06 13.58
N LYS A 165 -17.39 -20.35 13.41
CA LYS A 165 -17.48 -21.34 14.49
C LYS A 165 -16.56 -21.01 15.66
N GLN A 166 -15.33 -20.55 15.40
CA GLN A 166 -14.43 -20.11 16.46
C GLN A 166 -15.01 -18.97 17.28
N VAL A 167 -15.70 -18.03 16.63
CA VAL A 167 -16.42 -16.96 17.33
C VAL A 167 -17.59 -17.50 18.15
N ASP A 168 -18.36 -18.43 17.59
CA ASP A 168 -19.46 -19.10 18.30
C ASP A 168 -18.95 -19.91 19.52
N ASP A 169 -17.73 -20.44 19.44
CA ASP A 169 -17.03 -21.16 20.52
C ASP A 169 -16.33 -20.22 21.53
N GLY A 170 -16.44 -18.89 21.35
CA GLY A 170 -16.05 -17.88 22.34
C GLY A 170 -14.83 -17.02 22.00
N ILE A 171 -14.21 -17.18 20.82
CA ILE A 171 -13.20 -16.23 20.34
C ILE A 171 -13.89 -14.88 20.05
N SER A 172 -13.28 -13.77 20.48
CA SER A 172 -13.87 -12.47 20.18
C SER A 172 -13.77 -12.17 18.68
N ILE A 173 -14.72 -11.42 18.12
CA ILE A 173 -14.65 -10.99 16.71
C ILE A 173 -13.35 -10.21 16.46
N ARG A 174 -12.94 -9.37 17.41
CA ARG A 174 -11.65 -8.67 17.37
C ARG A 174 -10.48 -9.65 17.20
N ASP A 175 -10.44 -10.72 17.99
CA ASP A 175 -9.38 -11.73 17.89
C ASP A 175 -9.44 -12.51 16.57
N ALA A 176 -10.63 -12.78 16.02
CA ALA A 176 -10.77 -13.40 14.70
C ALA A 176 -10.10 -12.55 13.59
N TYR A 177 -10.23 -11.22 13.65
CA TYR A 177 -9.50 -10.33 12.73
C TYR A 177 -7.99 -10.37 12.99
N LEU A 178 -7.58 -10.18 14.25
CA LEU A 178 -6.17 -9.98 14.60
C LEU A 178 -5.32 -11.25 14.52
N THR A 179 -5.93 -12.43 14.69
CA THR A 179 -5.23 -13.72 14.73
C THR A 179 -5.44 -14.58 13.48
N VAL A 180 -6.51 -14.34 12.70
CA VAL A 180 -6.80 -15.11 11.49
C VAL A 180 -6.77 -14.24 10.25
N LEU A 181 -7.73 -13.32 10.10
CA LEU A 181 -7.98 -12.65 8.82
C LEU A 181 -6.85 -11.69 8.41
N ILE A 182 -6.40 -10.82 9.32
CA ILE A 182 -5.33 -9.85 9.02
C ILE A 182 -3.98 -10.57 8.82
N PRO A 183 -3.58 -11.54 9.67
CA PRO A 183 -2.39 -12.34 9.40
C PRO A 183 -2.48 -13.10 8.07
N ALA A 184 -3.63 -13.69 7.73
CA ALA A 184 -3.83 -14.37 6.45
C ALA A 184 -3.63 -13.42 5.25
N LEU A 185 -4.18 -12.20 5.32
CA LEU A 185 -3.99 -11.18 4.27
C LEU A 185 -2.54 -10.71 4.16
N ARG A 186 -1.85 -10.54 5.29
CA ARG A 186 -0.42 -10.18 5.31
C ARG A 186 0.43 -11.27 4.68
N GLU A 187 0.18 -12.53 5.04
CA GLU A 187 0.90 -13.67 4.48
C GLU A 187 0.60 -13.86 2.99
N THR A 188 -0.66 -13.65 2.58
CA THR A 188 -1.04 -13.61 1.15
C THR A 188 -0.23 -12.57 0.39
N GLY A 189 -0.07 -11.36 0.95
CA GLY A 189 0.77 -10.31 0.36
C GLY A 189 2.24 -10.73 0.25
N ARG A 190 2.79 -11.40 1.27
CA ARG A 190 4.16 -11.95 1.25
C ARG A 190 4.32 -13.03 0.19
N MET A 191 3.42 -14.01 0.14
CA MET A 191 3.46 -15.12 -0.81
C MET A 191 3.29 -14.63 -2.25
N TRP A 192 2.35 -13.70 -2.49
CA TRP A 192 2.17 -13.06 -3.81
C TRP A 192 3.43 -12.29 -4.23
N HIS A 193 4.03 -11.55 -3.29
CA HIS A 193 5.28 -10.86 -3.52
C HIS A 193 6.42 -11.82 -3.90
N ALA A 194 6.54 -12.93 -3.17
CA ALA A 194 7.51 -13.99 -3.43
C ALA A 194 7.21 -14.79 -4.72
N GLY A 195 6.06 -14.58 -5.37
CA GLY A 195 5.64 -15.38 -6.53
C GLY A 195 5.24 -16.81 -6.15
N GLU A 196 4.94 -17.07 -4.88
CA GLU A 196 4.41 -18.32 -4.36
C GLU A 196 2.91 -18.47 -4.65
N LEU A 197 2.20 -17.36 -4.88
CA LEU A 197 0.78 -17.33 -5.27
C LEU A 197 0.58 -16.72 -6.66
N LEU A 198 -0.34 -17.31 -7.41
CA LEU A 198 -0.95 -16.72 -8.59
C LEU A 198 -1.91 -15.59 -8.19
N ILE A 199 -2.13 -14.66 -9.12
CA ILE A 199 -3.12 -13.59 -8.91
C ILE A 199 -4.54 -14.13 -8.68
N ALA A 200 -4.88 -15.27 -9.29
CA ALA A 200 -6.17 -15.92 -9.08
C ALA A 200 -6.34 -16.43 -7.64
N GLU A 201 -5.26 -16.91 -7.02
CA GLU A 201 -5.25 -17.40 -5.65
C GLU A 201 -5.32 -16.24 -4.66
N GLU A 202 -4.56 -15.16 -4.90
CA GLU A 202 -4.69 -13.91 -4.14
C GLU A 202 -6.12 -13.38 -4.15
N HIS A 203 -6.75 -13.30 -5.33
CA HIS A 203 -8.14 -12.85 -5.45
C HIS A 203 -9.13 -13.77 -4.73
N LEU A 204 -8.91 -15.09 -4.78
CA LEU A 204 -9.72 -16.06 -4.04
C LEU A 204 -9.63 -15.81 -2.53
N ILE A 205 -8.42 -15.61 -2.01
CA ILE A 205 -8.20 -15.34 -0.57
C ILE A 205 -8.81 -13.98 -0.18
N THR A 206 -8.49 -12.91 -0.89
CA THR A 206 -8.96 -11.55 -0.57
C THR A 206 -10.49 -11.44 -0.63
N THR A 207 -11.13 -12.11 -1.60
CA THR A 207 -12.60 -12.17 -1.69
C THR A 207 -13.20 -12.97 -0.52
N THR A 208 -12.59 -14.10 -0.16
CA THR A 208 -13.05 -14.94 0.96
C THR A 208 -12.91 -14.21 2.29
N CYS A 209 -11.79 -13.52 2.52
CA CYS A 209 -11.59 -12.68 3.71
C CYS A 209 -12.65 -11.59 3.82
N ARG A 210 -12.98 -10.89 2.73
CA ARG A 210 -14.03 -9.85 2.73
C ARG A 210 -15.41 -10.41 3.09
N GLN A 211 -15.74 -11.61 2.58
CA GLN A 211 -16.99 -12.29 2.94
C GLN A 211 -17.01 -12.66 4.43
N ALA A 212 -15.89 -13.17 4.97
CA ALA A 212 -15.76 -13.47 6.40
C ALA A 212 -15.94 -12.19 7.25
N MET A 213 -15.27 -11.10 6.89
CA MET A 213 -15.36 -9.80 7.59
C MET A 213 -16.81 -9.29 7.62
N THR A 214 -17.51 -9.33 6.49
CA THR A 214 -18.92 -8.90 6.41
C THR A 214 -19.80 -9.69 7.40
N LEU A 215 -19.67 -11.02 7.42
CA LEU A 215 -20.44 -11.89 8.31
C LEU A 215 -20.07 -11.70 9.79
N LEU A 216 -18.80 -11.44 10.09
CA LEU A 216 -18.34 -11.15 11.44
C LEU A 216 -18.90 -9.82 11.94
N CYS A 217 -18.89 -8.79 11.10
CA CYS A 217 -19.45 -7.49 11.44
C CYS A 217 -20.94 -7.58 11.79
N GLU A 218 -21.74 -8.35 11.03
CA GLU A 218 -23.16 -8.60 11.32
C GLU A 218 -23.41 -9.31 12.66
N ARG A 219 -22.44 -10.12 13.13
CA ARG A 219 -22.50 -10.80 14.43
C ARG A 219 -21.95 -9.95 15.58
N GLY A 220 -21.28 -8.84 15.26
CA GLY A 220 -20.63 -7.93 16.20
C GLY A 220 -21.60 -7.29 17.18
N ARG A 221 -21.25 -7.32 18.47
CA ARG A 221 -21.85 -6.38 19.42
C ARG A 221 -21.14 -5.04 19.27
N THR A 222 -21.90 -4.02 18.91
CA THR A 222 -21.41 -2.64 18.91
C THR A 222 -21.49 -2.06 20.31
N SER A 223 -20.49 -1.25 20.66
CA SER A 223 -20.55 -0.41 21.86
C SER A 223 -21.67 0.61 21.72
N GLU A 224 -22.07 1.23 22.84
CA GLU A 224 -23.03 2.34 22.79
C GLU A 224 -22.51 3.45 21.86
N LYS A 225 -23.43 4.07 21.10
CA LYS A 225 -23.09 5.16 20.18
C LYS A 225 -22.45 6.30 20.96
N ASN A 226 -21.30 6.76 20.47
CA ASN A 226 -20.47 7.75 21.15
C ASN A 226 -20.53 9.15 20.50
N ASP A 227 -21.48 9.35 19.57
CA ASP A 227 -21.72 10.57 18.79
C ASP A 227 -20.53 11.09 17.95
N LYS A 228 -19.49 10.27 17.74
CA LYS A 228 -18.36 10.59 16.87
C LYS A 228 -18.53 9.97 15.49
N ALA A 229 -18.08 10.66 14.46
CA ALA A 229 -18.13 10.23 13.07
C ALA A 229 -16.75 10.14 12.43
N ILE A 230 -16.50 9.05 11.72
CA ILE A 230 -15.28 8.84 10.95
C ILE A 230 -15.60 8.58 9.48
N LEU A 231 -14.80 9.17 8.60
CA LEU A 231 -14.78 8.87 7.18
C LEU A 231 -13.51 8.11 6.83
N LEU A 232 -13.62 6.99 6.14
CA LEU A 232 -12.49 6.21 5.65
C LEU A 232 -12.52 6.16 4.13
N GLY A 233 -11.34 6.20 3.49
CA GLY A 233 -11.25 6.02 2.05
C GLY A 233 -9.82 5.82 1.56
N CYS A 234 -9.68 5.13 0.44
CA CYS A 234 -8.42 5.06 -0.27
C CYS A 234 -8.30 6.27 -1.19
N VAL A 235 -7.12 6.88 -1.22
CA VAL A 235 -6.86 8.02 -2.10
C VAL A 235 -6.87 7.59 -3.57
N ALA A 236 -7.03 8.55 -4.49
CA ALA A 236 -7.03 8.29 -5.93
C ALA A 236 -5.84 7.41 -6.38
N GLY A 237 -6.12 6.44 -7.23
CA GLY A 237 -5.22 5.40 -7.70
C GLY A 237 -5.10 4.18 -6.77
N ASN A 238 -5.49 4.29 -5.49
CA ASN A 238 -5.39 3.19 -4.54
C ASN A 238 -6.65 2.31 -4.54
N VAL A 239 -6.55 1.15 -5.19
CA VAL A 239 -7.64 0.15 -5.23
C VAL A 239 -7.63 -0.84 -4.06
N HIS A 240 -6.65 -0.78 -3.17
CA HIS A 240 -6.46 -1.76 -2.09
C HIS A 240 -7.16 -1.32 -0.80
N ASP A 241 -8.44 -1.66 -0.66
CA ASP A 241 -9.32 -1.16 0.40
C ASP A 241 -9.57 -2.15 1.55
N ILE A 242 -9.16 -3.42 1.46
CA ILE A 242 -9.47 -4.43 2.48
C ILE A 242 -8.96 -4.07 3.88
N GLY A 243 -7.81 -3.39 3.97
CA GLY A 243 -7.29 -2.87 5.23
C GLY A 243 -8.20 -1.80 5.83
N ILE A 244 -8.70 -0.87 5.01
CA ILE A 244 -9.67 0.16 5.46
C ILE A 244 -11.00 -0.47 5.85
N PHE A 245 -11.44 -1.52 5.13
CA PHE A 245 -12.64 -2.27 5.49
C PHE A 245 -12.54 -2.84 6.90
N ALA A 246 -11.41 -3.49 7.22
CA ALA A 246 -11.17 -3.98 8.58
C ALA A 246 -11.12 -2.86 9.63
N VAL A 247 -10.50 -1.71 9.32
CA VAL A 247 -10.49 -0.57 10.25
C VAL A 247 -11.91 -0.02 10.47
N ALA A 248 -12.73 0.06 9.42
CA ALA A 248 -14.11 0.52 9.50
C ALA A 248 -14.91 -0.32 10.51
N ASP A 249 -14.81 -1.65 10.42
CA ASP A 249 -15.47 -2.57 11.36
C ASP A 249 -15.06 -2.29 12.82
N PHE A 250 -13.78 -1.99 13.08
CA PHE A 250 -13.29 -1.66 14.42
C PHE A 250 -13.87 -0.36 14.97
N PHE A 251 -14.04 0.65 14.12
CA PHE A 251 -14.72 1.89 14.51
C PHE A 251 -16.21 1.68 14.76
N GLU A 252 -16.89 0.87 13.95
CA GLU A 252 -18.30 0.50 14.18
C GLU A 252 -18.49 -0.25 15.49
N MET A 253 -17.64 -1.25 15.78
CA MET A 253 -17.62 -1.97 17.05
C MET A 253 -17.40 -1.05 18.25
N ALA A 254 -16.63 0.03 18.07
CA ALA A 254 -16.39 1.05 19.08
C ALA A 254 -17.51 2.12 19.22
N GLY A 255 -18.62 1.97 18.49
CA GLY A 255 -19.79 2.84 18.59
C GLY A 255 -19.69 4.15 17.79
N TRP A 256 -18.76 4.25 16.84
CA TRP A 256 -18.64 5.40 15.95
C TRP A 256 -19.65 5.30 14.79
N ARG A 257 -20.04 6.45 14.25
CA ARG A 257 -20.73 6.52 12.95
C ARG A 257 -19.69 6.45 11.84
N VAL A 258 -19.72 5.39 11.05
CA VAL A 258 -18.69 5.10 10.03
C VAL A 258 -19.21 5.39 8.62
N ILE A 259 -18.42 6.14 7.84
CA ILE A 259 -18.63 6.37 6.41
C ILE A 259 -17.40 5.82 5.69
N ASN A 260 -17.51 4.62 5.11
CA ASN A 260 -16.44 4.02 4.33
C ASN A 260 -16.70 4.26 2.83
N LEU A 261 -15.87 5.10 2.19
CA LEU A 261 -15.97 5.43 0.77
C LEU A 261 -15.30 4.39 -0.14
N GLY A 262 -14.52 3.46 0.42
CA GLY A 262 -13.89 2.38 -0.33
C GLY A 262 -12.65 2.81 -1.15
N PRO A 263 -12.36 2.10 -2.27
CA PRO A 263 -11.17 2.31 -3.09
C PRO A 263 -11.25 3.54 -4.01
N ASP A 264 -10.09 4.03 -4.44
CA ASP A 264 -9.91 4.98 -5.56
C ASP A 264 -10.82 6.22 -5.52
N VAL A 265 -10.79 6.95 -4.41
CA VAL A 265 -11.69 8.10 -4.22
C VAL A 265 -10.97 9.42 -4.58
N PRO A 266 -11.53 10.24 -5.49
CA PRO A 266 -10.96 11.55 -5.81
C PRO A 266 -10.90 12.50 -4.59
N ALA A 267 -9.82 13.26 -4.48
CA ALA A 267 -9.56 14.21 -3.38
C ALA A 267 -10.74 15.15 -3.09
N VAL A 268 -11.36 15.70 -4.14
CA VAL A 268 -12.49 16.64 -4.03
C VAL A 268 -13.74 15.96 -3.46
N GLU A 269 -14.00 14.70 -3.79
CA GLU A 269 -15.18 13.96 -3.31
C GLU A 269 -15.01 13.55 -1.84
N ILE A 270 -13.79 13.23 -1.42
CA ILE A 270 -13.46 13.03 0.00
C ILE A 270 -13.73 14.34 0.77
N ALA A 271 -13.16 15.46 0.32
CA ALA A 271 -13.31 16.74 1.01
C ALA A 271 -14.78 17.21 1.11
N ARG A 272 -15.58 17.00 0.05
CA ARG A 272 -17.03 17.26 0.07
C ARG A 272 -17.76 16.37 1.06
N SER A 273 -17.42 15.09 1.11
CA SER A 273 -18.05 14.11 1.98
C SER A 273 -17.78 14.41 3.46
N VAL A 274 -16.59 14.93 3.81
CA VAL A 274 -16.26 15.41 5.16
C VAL A 274 -17.26 16.46 5.65
N GLN A 275 -17.61 17.42 4.79
CA GLN A 275 -18.60 18.45 5.11
C GLN A 275 -20.03 17.89 5.13
N LEU A 276 -20.41 17.12 4.10
CA LEU A 276 -21.76 16.62 3.91
C LEU A 276 -22.22 15.74 5.07
N PHE A 277 -21.31 14.90 5.58
CA PHE A 277 -21.63 13.92 6.61
C PHE A 277 -21.26 14.36 8.02
N ASP A 278 -20.79 15.59 8.22
CA ASP A 278 -20.32 16.11 9.51
C ASP A 278 -19.34 15.17 10.21
N ILE A 279 -18.12 15.09 9.66
CA ILE A 279 -17.09 14.13 10.07
C ILE A 279 -16.12 14.75 11.08
N ASP A 280 -15.82 14.01 12.15
CA ASP A 280 -14.83 14.40 13.18
C ASP A 280 -13.41 13.93 12.85
N VAL A 281 -13.29 12.75 12.22
CA VAL A 281 -12.01 12.13 11.87
C VAL A 281 -12.05 11.59 10.43
N VAL A 282 -10.99 11.81 9.66
CA VAL A 282 -10.77 11.16 8.37
C VAL A 282 -9.61 10.18 8.49
N LEU A 283 -9.76 8.96 7.97
CA LEU A 283 -8.67 8.00 7.83
C LEU A 283 -8.44 7.67 6.35
N LEU A 284 -7.24 7.98 5.86
CA LEU A 284 -6.85 7.78 4.47
C LEU A 284 -5.82 6.65 4.34
N SER A 285 -5.98 5.79 3.34
CA SER A 285 -5.04 4.68 3.07
C SER A 285 -4.25 4.90 1.79
N ALA A 286 -2.96 4.56 1.85
CA ALA A 286 -2.06 4.43 0.72
C ALA A 286 -1.41 3.03 0.71
N ALA A 287 -1.58 2.27 -0.37
CA ALA A 287 -0.89 0.98 -0.53
C ALA A 287 0.49 1.04 -1.20
N LEU A 288 0.79 2.09 -1.99
CA LEU A 288 1.99 2.24 -2.81
C LEU A 288 2.55 3.66 -2.65
N ASP A 289 3.84 3.86 -2.94
CA ASP A 289 4.50 5.16 -2.80
C ASP A 289 3.94 6.20 -3.77
N ALA A 290 3.52 5.76 -4.96
CA ALA A 290 2.80 6.58 -5.93
C ALA A 290 1.52 7.22 -5.36
N HIS A 291 0.93 6.67 -4.28
CA HIS A 291 -0.27 7.22 -3.65
C HIS A 291 0.03 8.39 -2.69
N LEU A 292 1.29 8.67 -2.35
CA LEU A 292 1.66 9.73 -1.40
C LEU A 292 1.36 11.14 -1.93
N ARG A 293 1.45 11.35 -3.24
CA ARG A 293 1.07 12.63 -3.87
C ARG A 293 -0.45 12.82 -3.90
N PRO A 294 -1.27 11.84 -4.33
CA PRO A 294 -2.71 11.85 -4.10
C PRO A 294 -3.09 12.08 -2.63
N MET A 295 -2.37 11.46 -1.68
CA MET A 295 -2.55 11.67 -0.25
C MET A 295 -2.37 13.13 0.16
N GLN A 296 -1.22 13.73 -0.17
CA GLN A 296 -0.97 15.16 0.09
C GLN A 296 -2.04 16.07 -0.52
N SER A 297 -2.47 15.75 -1.74
CA SER A 297 -3.49 16.51 -2.45
C SER A 297 -4.84 16.41 -1.74
N THR A 298 -5.27 15.20 -1.34
CA THR A 298 -6.49 14.97 -0.57
C THR A 298 -6.47 15.69 0.77
N ILE A 299 -5.38 15.60 1.53
CA ILE A 299 -5.24 16.30 2.81
C ILE A 299 -5.34 17.81 2.60
N SER A 300 -4.64 18.36 1.60
CA SER A 300 -4.69 19.79 1.27
C SER A 300 -6.10 20.25 0.90
N GLU A 301 -6.84 19.46 0.11
CA GLU A 301 -8.23 19.77 -0.25
C GLU A 301 -9.16 19.70 0.96
N ILE A 302 -9.03 18.69 1.83
CA ILE A 302 -9.81 18.63 3.09
C ILE A 302 -9.56 19.88 3.94
N ARG A 303 -8.29 20.27 4.13
CA ARG A 303 -7.92 21.46 4.91
C ARG A 303 -8.45 22.75 4.28
N ARG A 304 -8.54 22.83 2.96
CA ARG A 304 -9.04 23.99 2.23
C ARG A 304 -10.56 24.16 2.38
N PHE A 305 -11.30 23.07 2.34
CA PHE A 305 -12.76 23.11 2.45
C PHE A 305 -13.26 23.10 3.88
N ASN A 306 -12.48 22.59 4.84
CA ASN A 306 -13.01 22.34 6.17
C ASN A 306 -12.67 23.41 7.20
N GLU A 307 -13.70 24.12 7.66
CA GLU A 307 -13.62 25.07 8.78
C GLU A 307 -13.56 24.37 10.16
N ARG A 308 -13.95 23.08 10.25
CA ARG A 308 -14.14 22.36 11.52
C ARG A 308 -12.90 21.69 12.11
N ASN A 309 -11.69 21.96 11.60
CA ASN A 309 -10.45 21.35 12.10
C ASN A 309 -10.54 19.82 12.31
N VAL A 310 -11.10 19.10 11.32
CA VAL A 310 -11.21 17.63 11.34
C VAL A 310 -9.85 16.99 11.59
N LYS A 311 -9.77 15.90 12.35
CA LYS A 311 -8.50 15.19 12.54
C LYS A 311 -8.27 14.22 11.39
N ILE A 312 -7.06 14.17 10.85
CA ILE A 312 -6.70 13.36 9.70
C ILE A 312 -5.68 12.31 10.12
N LEU A 313 -6.05 11.04 10.01
CA LEU A 313 -5.19 9.89 10.18
C LEU A 313 -4.80 9.31 8.82
N VAL A 314 -3.60 8.74 8.75
CA VAL A 314 -3.12 8.00 7.58
C VAL A 314 -2.63 6.62 7.98
N GLY A 315 -2.67 5.69 7.02
CA GLY A 315 -2.14 4.34 7.17
C GLY A 315 -1.80 3.69 5.83
N GLY A 316 -1.29 2.46 5.91
CA GLY A 316 -0.87 1.66 4.76
C GLY A 316 0.65 1.59 4.58
N ALA A 317 1.09 0.71 3.68
CA ALA A 317 2.48 0.21 3.61
C ALA A 317 3.58 1.29 3.53
N PRO A 318 3.42 2.43 2.83
CA PRO A 318 4.45 3.48 2.85
C PRO A 318 4.74 4.02 4.26
N PHE A 319 3.72 4.14 5.11
CA PHE A 319 3.86 4.69 6.47
C PHE A 319 4.45 3.69 7.47
N ASP A 320 4.34 2.39 7.21
CA ASP A 320 5.00 1.34 8.00
C ASP A 320 6.53 1.38 7.82
N ARG A 321 6.99 1.76 6.62
CA ARG A 321 8.41 1.71 6.23
C ARG A 321 9.22 2.92 6.71
N ILE A 322 8.56 4.07 6.89
CA ILE A 322 9.25 5.33 7.20
C ILE A 322 8.60 6.05 8.38
N ALA A 323 9.37 6.15 9.45
CA ALA A 323 9.00 6.92 10.63
C ALA A 323 8.70 8.38 10.28
N GLU A 324 7.60 8.92 10.80
CA GLU A 324 7.20 10.32 10.66
C GLU A 324 6.82 10.78 9.25
N LEU A 325 6.74 9.85 8.28
CA LEU A 325 6.26 10.12 6.92
C LEU A 325 4.90 10.82 6.92
N TRP A 326 4.02 10.46 7.85
CA TRP A 326 2.69 11.05 8.01
C TRP A 326 2.70 12.56 8.24
N ARG A 327 3.76 13.11 8.86
CA ARG A 327 3.90 14.57 9.05
C ARG A 327 4.21 15.27 7.73
N SER A 328 5.01 14.64 6.86
CA SER A 328 5.37 15.21 5.54
C SER A 328 4.17 15.32 4.60
N VAL A 329 3.14 14.48 4.81
CA VAL A 329 1.89 14.55 4.04
C VAL A 329 0.84 15.46 4.68
N GLY A 330 1.11 16.01 5.88
CA GLY A 330 0.22 16.94 6.59
C GLY A 330 -0.89 16.28 7.41
N ALA A 331 -0.75 15.00 7.74
CA ALA A 331 -1.69 14.30 8.62
C ALA A 331 -1.47 14.66 10.11
N ASP A 332 -2.46 14.39 10.96
CA ASP A 332 -2.40 14.60 12.41
C ASP A 332 -1.94 13.36 13.17
N GLY A 333 -1.98 12.18 12.53
CA GLY A 333 -1.49 10.95 13.12
C GLY A 333 -1.38 9.81 12.12
N TYR A 334 -0.74 8.73 12.57
CA TYR A 334 -0.54 7.51 11.81
C TYR A 334 -0.84 6.30 12.70
N SER A 335 -1.50 5.29 12.11
CA SER A 335 -1.73 4.01 12.76
C SER A 335 -1.13 2.86 11.93
N ALA A 336 -0.26 2.08 12.56
CA ALA A 336 0.36 0.87 12.00
C ALA A 336 -0.57 -0.36 12.05
N SER A 337 -1.64 -0.28 12.84
CA SER A 337 -2.55 -1.39 13.08
C SER A 337 -4.00 -0.94 13.11
N VAL A 338 -4.91 -1.87 12.84
CA VAL A 338 -6.35 -1.62 13.00
C VAL A 338 -6.72 -1.35 14.47
N ASP A 339 -5.94 -1.92 15.38
CA ASP A 339 -6.22 -1.91 16.82
C ASP A 339 -5.86 -0.57 17.48
N ASP A 340 -4.81 0.08 16.98
CA ASP A 340 -4.35 1.38 17.47
C ASP A 340 -5.13 2.56 16.87
N ALA A 341 -5.88 2.33 15.79
CA ALA A 341 -6.55 3.40 15.05
C ALA A 341 -7.67 4.07 15.89
N VAL A 342 -8.50 3.28 16.58
CA VAL A 342 -9.62 3.80 17.38
C VAL A 342 -9.14 4.58 18.62
N PRO A 343 -8.18 4.08 19.43
CA PRO A 343 -7.61 4.85 20.54
C PRO A 343 -6.94 6.13 20.07
N LEU A 344 -6.19 6.09 18.96
CA LEU A 344 -5.51 7.26 18.42
C LEU A 344 -6.50 8.34 17.97
N ALA A 345 -7.54 7.97 17.22
CA ALA A 345 -8.59 8.88 16.79
C ALA A 345 -9.29 9.53 18.01
N SER A 346 -9.61 8.73 19.02
CA SER A 346 -10.22 9.22 20.27
C SER A 346 -9.33 10.23 20.99
N LYS A 347 -8.02 9.99 21.03
CA LYS A 347 -7.04 10.88 21.65
C LYS A 347 -6.92 12.22 20.91
N LEU A 348 -6.91 12.20 19.58
CA LEU A 348 -6.80 13.41 18.77
C LEU A 348 -8.00 14.35 18.91
N LEU A 349 -9.19 13.83 19.20
CA LEU A 349 -10.38 14.65 19.47
C LEU A 349 -10.37 15.34 20.84
N GLN A 350 -9.45 14.95 21.74
CA GLN A 350 -9.29 15.57 23.06
C GLN A 350 -8.27 16.73 23.07
N THR A 351 -7.60 16.95 21.94
CA THR A 351 -6.58 18.01 21.72
C THR A 351 -7.07 19.03 20.72
#